data_AF-A0A7X0LNZ3-F1
#
_entry.id   AF-A0A7X0LNZ3-F1
#
_cell.length_a   1.000
_cell.length_b   1.000
_cell.length_c   1.000
_cell.angle_alpha   90.00
_cell.angle_beta   90.00
_cell.angle_gamma   90.00
#
_symmetry.space_group_name_H-M   'P 1'
#
loop_
_entity.id
_entity.type
_entity.pdbx_description
1 polymer ?
#
loop_
_entity_poly.entity_id
_entity_poly.type
_entity_poly.pdbx_seq_one_letter_code
_entity_poly.pdbx_strand_id
1 'polypeptide(L)'
;MLMIAECSSQVRQWAAAVLAQAPAVRRTQYMPGVGHHMWNGLRDNNDRAAATITAFLQDKSAPLPNYPARDEISTFLRDRG
;
A
#
# COMPACT_ATOMS: atom_id res chain seq x y z
N MET A 1 -9.64 2.82 -5.37
CA MET A 1 -8.45 2.04 -4.94
C MET A 1 -8.04 2.40 -3.51
N LEU A 2 -7.27 1.57 -2.78
CA LEU A 2 -6.65 1.89 -1.48
C LEU A 2 -5.12 1.89 -1.59
N MET A 3 -4.45 2.88 -1.02
CA MET A 3 -2.99 2.93 -0.90
C MET A 3 -2.61 2.87 0.59
N ILE A 4 -1.66 1.99 0.93
CA ILE A 4 -1.14 1.80 2.28
C ILE A 4 0.32 2.24 2.29
N ALA A 5 0.54 3.49 2.64
CA ALA A 5 1.87 4.07 2.79
C ALA A 5 2.33 3.88 4.24
N GLU A 6 3.09 2.82 4.50
CA GLU A 6 3.47 2.49 5.87
C GLU A 6 4.56 3.42 6.40
N CYS A 7 4.20 4.17 7.44
CA CYS A 7 5.16 4.81 8.34
C CYS A 7 5.14 4.20 9.75
N SER A 8 4.17 3.33 10.06
CA SER A 8 4.08 2.62 11.35
C SER A 8 3.16 1.39 11.26
N SER A 9 3.28 0.49 12.24
CA SER A 9 2.37 -0.66 12.40
C SER A 9 0.91 -0.25 12.63
N GLN A 10 0.67 0.89 13.27
CA GLN A 10 -0.68 1.43 13.48
C GLN A 10 -1.35 1.79 12.14
N VAL A 11 -0.61 2.40 11.21
CA VAL A 11 -1.13 2.70 9.87
C VAL A 11 -1.50 1.42 9.11
N ARG A 12 -0.73 0.33 9.26
CA ARG A 12 -1.09 -0.96 8.67
C ARG A 12 -2.38 -1.54 9.23
N GLN A 13 -2.58 -1.47 10.55
CA GLN A 13 -3.82 -1.94 11.18
C GLN A 13 -5.04 -1.12 10.74
N TRP A 14 -4.92 0.19 10.69
CA TRP A 14 -6.01 1.07 10.24
C TRP A 14 -6.36 0.83 8.78
N ALA A 15 -5.36 0.73 7.91
CA ALA A 15 -5.58 0.46 6.49
C ALA A 15 -6.22 -0.92 6.26
N ALA A 16 -5.82 -1.94 7.02
CA ALA A 16 -6.45 -3.25 6.97
C ALA A 16 -7.93 -3.20 7.42
N ALA A 17 -8.25 -2.41 8.45
CA ALA A 17 -9.63 -2.20 8.88
C ALA A 17 -10.48 -1.52 7.79
N VAL A 18 -9.93 -0.51 7.11
CA VAL A 18 -10.59 0.13 5.95
C VAL A 18 -10.82 -0.89 4.83
N LEU A 19 -9.81 -1.70 4.47
CA LEU A 19 -9.92 -2.72 3.43
C LEU A 19 -11.01 -3.76 3.74
N ALA A 20 -11.13 -4.16 5.01
CA ALA A 20 -12.13 -5.11 5.47
C ALA A 20 -13.57 -4.56 5.34
N GLN A 21 -13.76 -3.27 5.64
CA GLN A 21 -15.10 -2.67 5.72
C GLN A 21 -15.56 -1.96 4.45
N ALA A 22 -14.66 -1.66 3.52
CA ALA A 22 -14.97 -0.93 2.29
C ALA A 22 -15.08 -1.87 1.07
N PRO A 23 -16.27 -2.39 0.71
CA PRO A 23 -16.45 -3.26 -0.46
C PRO A 23 -16.10 -2.58 -1.78
N ALA A 24 -16.20 -1.25 -1.84
CA ALA A 24 -15.83 -0.44 -3.00
C ALA A 24 -14.31 -0.47 -3.30
N VAL A 25 -13.47 -0.83 -2.33
CA VAL A 25 -12.03 -1.01 -2.57
C VAL A 25 -11.82 -2.29 -3.38
N ARG A 26 -11.42 -2.14 -4.64
CA ARG A 26 -11.15 -3.27 -5.54
C ARG A 26 -9.68 -3.65 -5.65
N ARG A 27 -8.78 -2.73 -5.28
CA ARG A 27 -7.33 -2.90 -5.37
C ARG A 27 -6.65 -2.16 -4.22
N THR A 28 -5.54 -2.72 -3.76
CA THR A 28 -4.69 -2.21 -2.69
C THR A 28 -3.26 -2.07 -3.19
N GLN A 29 -2.56 -1.01 -2.82
CA GLN A 29 -1.13 -0.85 -3.07
C GLN A 29 -0.41 -0.59 -1.75
N TYR A 30 0.48 -1.49 -1.37
CA TYR A 30 1.29 -1.38 -0.16
C TYR A 30 2.69 -0.85 -0.48
N MET A 31 3.07 0.21 0.23
CA MET A 31 4.36 0.89 0.12
C MET A 31 5.02 0.86 1.51
N PRO A 32 5.91 -0.13 1.79
CA PRO A 32 6.56 -0.25 3.08
C PRO A 32 7.58 0.86 3.30
N GLY A 33 7.77 1.28 4.56
CA GLY A 33 8.88 2.15 4.96
C GLY A 33 8.81 3.59 4.46
N VAL A 34 7.64 4.07 4.03
CA VAL A 34 7.40 5.45 3.57
C VAL A 34 7.87 6.47 4.62
N GLY A 35 7.62 6.27 5.92
CA GLY A 35 8.08 7.22 6.95
C GLY A 35 9.61 7.34 7.10
N HIS A 36 10.35 6.27 6.85
CA HIS A 36 11.80 6.21 7.03
C HIS A 36 12.59 6.35 5.72
N HIS A 37 11.94 6.08 4.58
CA HIS A 37 12.54 5.99 3.25
C HIS A 37 11.79 6.81 2.19
N MET A 38 10.84 7.69 2.54
CA MET A 38 10.01 8.42 1.56
C MET A 38 10.80 9.19 0.50
N TRP A 39 12.05 9.53 0.78
CA TRP A 39 12.89 10.25 -0.17
C TRP A 39 13.79 9.35 -1.04
N ASN A 40 13.77 8.03 -0.82
CA ASN A 40 14.57 7.04 -1.57
C ASN A 40 13.63 6.02 -2.25
N GLY A 41 12.71 6.52 -3.08
CA GLY A 41 11.46 5.89 -3.51
C GLY A 41 11.45 4.37 -3.62
N LEU A 42 10.50 3.70 -2.96
CA LEU A 42 10.21 2.26 -3.14
C LEU A 42 11.43 1.37 -3.48
N ARG A 43 12.38 1.23 -2.53
CA ARG A 43 13.68 0.56 -2.73
C ARG A 43 14.58 1.32 -3.73
N ASP A 44 14.86 2.59 -3.44
CA ASP A 44 15.80 3.46 -4.16
C ASP A 44 15.47 3.74 -5.65
N ASN A 45 14.20 3.55 -6.03
CA ASN A 45 13.62 3.84 -7.34
C ASN A 45 12.51 4.91 -7.25
N ASN A 46 12.91 6.17 -7.40
CA ASN A 46 12.01 7.33 -7.42
C ASN A 46 10.98 7.26 -8.56
N ASP A 47 11.36 6.74 -9.73
CA ASP A 47 10.44 6.63 -10.87
C ASP A 47 9.30 5.64 -10.58
N ARG A 48 9.60 4.54 -9.89
CA ARG A 48 8.59 3.56 -9.46
C ARG A 48 7.66 4.16 -8.41
N ALA A 49 8.18 4.96 -7.49
CA ALA A 49 7.36 5.69 -6.52
C ALA A 49 6.43 6.68 -7.22
N ALA A 50 6.95 7.50 -8.13
CA ALA A 50 6.17 8.45 -8.93
C ALA A 50 5.09 7.73 -9.75
N ALA A 51 5.45 6.66 -10.46
CA ALA A 51 4.49 5.88 -11.26
C ALA A 51 3.38 5.24 -10.41
N THR A 52 3.70 4.79 -9.20
CA THR A 52 2.70 4.23 -8.26
C THR A 52 1.73 5.30 -7.79
N ILE A 53 2.23 6.48 -7.39
CA ILE A 53 1.41 7.62 -6.97
C ILE A 53 0.54 8.10 -8.13
N THR A 54 1.11 8.25 -9.33
CA THR A 54 0.37 8.64 -10.54
C THR A 54 -0.74 7.62 -10.86
N ALA A 55 -0.45 6.33 -10.77
CA ALA A 55 -1.44 5.28 -11.01
C ALA A 55 -2.59 5.34 -10.00
N PHE A 56 -2.31 5.61 -8.72
CA PHE A 56 -3.34 5.81 -7.70
C PHE A 56 -4.25 7.00 -8.01
N LEU A 57 -3.66 8.16 -8.32
CA LEU A 57 -4.41 9.38 -8.64
C LEU A 57 -5.28 9.23 -9.90
N GLN A 58 -4.88 8.36 -10.83
CA GLN A 58 -5.62 8.05 -12.05
C GLN A 58 -6.56 6.85 -11.93
N ASP A 59 -6.67 6.21 -10.76
CA ASP A 59 -7.39 4.93 -10.53
C ASP A 59 -6.98 3.81 -11.52
N LYS A 60 -5.69 3.78 -11.89
CA LYS A 60 -5.08 2.80 -12.80
C LYS A 60 -4.33 1.71 -12.03
N SER A 61 -3.88 0.70 -12.77
CA SER A 61 -2.96 -0.31 -12.22
C SER A 61 -1.58 0.31 -11.98
N ALA A 62 -1.01 0.11 -10.79
CA ALA A 62 0.35 0.55 -10.48
C ALA A 62 1.38 -0.55 -10.80
N PRO A 63 2.68 -0.18 -10.89
CA PRO A 63 3.80 -1.13 -10.94
C PRO A 63 4.10 -1.77 -9.58
N LEU A 64 3.06 -2.03 -8.79
CA LEU A 64 3.10 -2.74 -7.51
C LEU A 64 2.04 -3.84 -7.51
N PRO A 65 2.29 -4.96 -6.81
CA PRO A 65 1.29 -6.00 -6.65
C PRO A 65 0.05 -5.45 -5.96
N ASN A 66 -1.10 -6.01 -6.33
CA ASN A 66 -2.35 -5.79 -5.61
C ASN A 66 -2.30 -6.53 -4.27
N TYR A 67 -1.67 -5.93 -3.26
CA TYR A 67 -1.42 -6.55 -1.96
C TYR A 67 -1.55 -5.52 -0.84
N PRO A 68 -2.20 -5.86 0.28
CA PRO A 68 -2.98 -7.09 0.50
C PRO A 68 -4.34 -7.08 -0.19
N ALA A 69 -4.81 -8.27 -0.61
CA ALA A 69 -6.21 -8.56 -0.83
C ALA A 69 -6.96 -8.80 0.51
N ARG A 70 -8.29 -8.88 0.47
CA ARG A 70 -9.12 -9.00 1.69
C ARG A 70 -8.86 -10.29 2.47
N ASP A 71 -8.72 -11.39 1.77
CA ASP A 71 -8.38 -12.70 2.32
C ASP A 71 -6.93 -12.77 2.84
N GLU A 72 -6.07 -11.85 2.40
CA GLU A 72 -4.67 -11.76 2.83
C GLU A 72 -4.47 -10.87 4.06
N ILE A 73 -5.50 -10.19 4.57
CA ILE A 73 -5.40 -9.24 5.70
C ILE A 73 -4.69 -9.87 6.91
N SER A 74 -5.05 -11.11 7.28
CA SER A 74 -4.44 -11.79 8.42
C SER A 74 -2.96 -12.12 8.22
N THR A 75 -2.54 -12.39 6.98
CA THR A 75 -1.13 -12.62 6.64
C THR A 75 -0.38 -11.30 6.63
N PHE A 76 -0.96 -10.28 6.00
CA PHE A 76 -0.43 -8.93 5.98
C PHE A 76 -0.15 -8.39 7.40
N LEU A 77 -1.08 -8.52 8.33
CA LEU A 77 -0.88 -8.01 9.69
C LEU A 77 0.16 -8.80 10.52
N ARG A 78 0.45 -10.05 10.15
CA ARG A 78 1.47 -10.87 10.81
C ARG A 78 2.87 -10.64 10.25
N ASP A 79 2.95 -10.33 8.96
CA ASP A 79 4.21 -10.09 8.28
C ASP A 79 4.83 -8.79 8.80
N ARG A 80 5.95 -8.89 9.52
CA ARG A 80 6.70 -7.72 10.01
C ARG A 80 7.67 -7.34 8.90
N GLY A 81 7.20 -6.52 7.97
CA GLY A 81 8.00 -5.98 6.87
C GLY A 81 9.28 -5.30 7.33
#